data_AF-A0A7X9EE65-F1
#
_entry.id   AF-A0A7X9EE65-F1
#
_cell.length_a   1.000
_cell.length_b   1.000
_cell.length_c   1.000
_cell.angle_alpha   90.00
_cell.angle_beta   90.00
_cell.angle_gamma   90.00
#
_symmetry.space_group_name_H-M   'P 1'
#
loop_
_entity.id
_entity.type
_entity.pdbx_description
1 polymer ?
#
loop_
_entity_poly.entity_id
_entity_poly.type
_entity_poly.pdbx_seq_one_letter_code
_entity_poly.pdbx_strand_id
1 'polypeptide(L)'
;DEILANCKDDAERIKTDELIRPILRGRDIKRYSYEFADLYLLFIPWHFPLHYDTSIVGASEKAEKEFKKQYPAVYNHLLNYKEQLSNRNKAETGIRYEWYALQRWGANYWEDFYKQKIAWNRIASVKQFALIDEGIFIQDSMHFFTGNHLHYLTAILNSKLFSWLLNLIVGEAAGGNAGNSDNIRNLKIPYPNVKLEKEIIKHLNDKNYKKIDNLIFKLYQFTDFEISEIDRTF
;
A
#
# COMPACT_ATOMS: atom_id res chain seq x y z
N ASP A 1 -17.70 -2.81 12.32
CA ASP A 1 -18.83 -2.70 13.27
C ASP A 1 -18.68 -3.49 14.57
N GLU A 2 -18.26 -4.77 14.53
CA GLU A 2 -18.17 -5.62 15.75
C GLU A 2 -17.41 -4.98 16.92
N ILE A 3 -16.19 -4.47 16.69
CA ILE A 3 -15.38 -3.86 17.75
C ILE A 3 -16.01 -2.53 18.23
N LEU A 4 -16.43 -1.68 17.29
CA LEU A 4 -17.00 -0.35 17.58
C LEU A 4 -18.32 -0.42 18.34
N ALA A 5 -19.15 -1.44 18.08
CA ALA A 5 -20.41 -1.67 18.77
C ALA A 5 -20.21 -2.09 20.24
N ASN A 6 -19.02 -2.59 20.59
CA ASN A 6 -18.66 -3.01 21.94
C ASN A 6 -17.90 -1.95 22.73
N CYS A 7 -17.66 -0.76 22.17
CA CYS A 7 -17.08 0.37 22.89
C CYS A 7 -17.99 0.82 24.03
N LYS A 8 -17.41 1.16 25.19
CA LYS A 8 -18.17 1.50 26.40
C LYS A 8 -18.88 2.85 26.32
N ASP A 9 -18.33 3.78 25.53
CA ASP A 9 -18.81 5.14 25.36
C ASP A 9 -18.35 5.70 23.99
N ASP A 10 -18.93 6.83 23.58
CA ASP A 10 -18.61 7.48 22.32
C ASP A 10 -17.15 7.97 22.27
N ALA A 11 -16.57 8.33 23.41
CA ALA A 11 -15.17 8.75 23.49
C ALA A 11 -14.21 7.58 23.16
N GLU A 12 -14.51 6.36 23.62
CA GLU A 12 -13.80 5.16 23.21
C GLU A 12 -14.05 4.83 21.74
N ARG A 13 -15.28 4.98 21.27
CA ARG A 13 -15.64 4.68 19.89
C ARG A 13 -14.85 5.52 18.89
N ILE A 14 -14.76 6.83 19.10
CA ILE A 14 -14.04 7.77 18.22
C ILE A 14 -12.56 7.36 18.08
N LYS A 15 -11.85 7.21 19.21
CA LYS A 15 -10.44 6.81 19.18
C LYS A 15 -10.21 5.36 18.74
N THR A 16 -11.20 4.48 18.87
CA THR A 16 -11.11 3.09 18.39
C THR A 16 -11.28 3.03 16.88
N ASP A 17 -12.14 3.87 16.30
CA ASP A 17 -12.27 4.03 14.85
C ASP A 17 -10.94 4.44 14.21
N GLU A 18 -10.17 5.29 14.91
CA GLU A 18 -8.81 5.65 14.53
C GLU A 18 -7.80 4.48 14.56
N LEU A 19 -8.13 3.30 15.08
CA LEU A 19 -7.24 2.12 15.01
C LEU A 19 -7.60 1.19 13.85
N ILE A 20 -8.78 1.35 13.27
CA ILE A 20 -9.29 0.51 12.21
C ILE A 20 -8.95 1.19 10.87
N ARG A 21 -8.16 0.51 10.04
CA ARG A 21 -7.65 1.07 8.77
C ARG A 21 -8.07 0.19 7.60
N PRO A 22 -8.66 0.74 6.53
CA PRO A 22 -8.92 -0.04 5.33
C PRO A 22 -7.60 -0.61 4.79
N ILE A 23 -7.59 -1.88 4.38
CA ILE A 23 -6.41 -2.56 3.88
C ILE A 23 -6.69 -3.28 2.56
N LEU A 24 -5.73 -3.17 1.63
CA LEU A 24 -5.74 -3.88 0.35
C LEU A 24 -4.73 -5.02 0.35
N ARG A 25 -5.13 -6.14 -0.24
CA ARG A 25 -4.27 -7.28 -0.52
C ARG A 25 -3.78 -7.22 -1.95
N GLY A 26 -2.78 -8.03 -2.27
CA GLY A 26 -2.23 -8.05 -3.62
C GLY A 26 -3.26 -8.36 -4.72
N ARG A 27 -4.26 -9.19 -4.44
CA ARG A 27 -5.34 -9.51 -5.39
C ARG A 27 -6.34 -8.37 -5.62
N ASP A 28 -6.39 -7.43 -4.69
CA ASP A 28 -7.30 -6.29 -4.71
C ASP A 28 -6.72 -5.16 -5.61
N ILE A 29 -5.43 -5.23 -5.97
CA ILE A 29 -4.76 -4.30 -6.89
C ILE A 29 -5.06 -4.64 -8.34
N LYS A 30 -5.59 -3.67 -9.08
CA LYS A 30 -5.91 -3.77 -10.51
C LYS A 30 -5.15 -2.71 -11.31
N ARG A 31 -5.29 -2.75 -12.63
CA ARG A 31 -4.77 -1.73 -13.53
C ARG A 31 -5.46 -0.39 -13.22
N TYR A 32 -4.68 0.65 -12.94
CA TYR A 32 -5.09 2.03 -12.61
C TYR A 32 -5.77 2.25 -11.25
N SER A 33 -6.44 1.25 -10.68
CA SER A 33 -7.25 1.37 -9.45
C SER A 33 -7.27 0.07 -8.65
N TYR A 34 -8.03 0.01 -7.57
CA TYR A 34 -8.15 -1.15 -6.71
C TYR A 34 -9.63 -1.53 -6.49
N GLU A 35 -9.86 -2.78 -6.11
CA GLU A 35 -11.16 -3.31 -5.71
C GLU A 35 -11.17 -3.49 -4.19
N PHE A 36 -11.83 -2.58 -3.47
CA PHE A 36 -11.92 -2.70 -2.02
C PHE A 36 -12.81 -3.87 -1.62
N ALA A 37 -12.29 -4.72 -0.72
CA ALA A 37 -12.95 -5.96 -0.32
C ALA A 37 -13.58 -5.89 1.09
N ASP A 38 -13.88 -4.68 1.57
CA ASP A 38 -14.37 -4.41 2.93
C ASP A 38 -13.50 -5.04 4.03
N LEU A 39 -12.19 -5.00 3.80
CA LEU A 39 -11.20 -5.50 4.75
C LEU A 39 -10.54 -4.37 5.51
N TYR A 40 -10.33 -4.63 6.80
CA TYR A 40 -9.77 -3.67 7.72
C TYR A 40 -8.64 -4.30 8.54
N LEU A 41 -7.61 -3.50 8.78
CA LEU A 41 -6.49 -3.77 9.66
C LEU A 41 -6.73 -3.07 10.99
N LEU A 42 -6.56 -3.78 12.09
CA LEU A 42 -6.41 -3.16 13.39
C LEU A 42 -4.94 -2.75 13.58
N PHE A 43 -4.66 -1.46 13.43
CA PHE A 43 -3.31 -0.90 13.47
C PHE A 43 -2.91 -0.58 14.92
N ILE A 44 -2.18 -1.50 15.56
CA ILE A 44 -1.67 -1.32 16.93
C ILE A 44 -0.13 -1.19 16.91
N PRO A 45 0.42 0.01 17.14
CA PRO A 45 1.87 0.20 17.20
C PRO A 45 2.47 -0.41 18.48
N TRP A 46 3.80 -0.47 18.54
CA TRP A 46 4.52 -0.87 19.75
C TRP A 46 4.18 0.05 20.92
N HIS A 47 4.07 -0.52 22.11
CA HIS A 47 3.80 0.21 23.37
C HIS A 47 2.48 0.95 23.41
N PHE A 48 1.54 0.66 22.48
CA PHE A 48 0.23 1.29 22.46
C PHE A 48 -0.50 1.16 23.82
N PRO A 49 -1.14 2.23 24.33
CA PRO A 49 -1.29 3.57 23.73
C PRO A 49 -0.12 4.54 24.01
N LEU A 50 0.93 4.11 24.70
CA LEU A 50 2.11 4.90 25.08
C LEU A 50 3.22 4.91 24.01
N HIS A 51 2.87 4.78 22.73
CA HIS A 51 3.81 4.60 21.61
C HIS A 51 4.72 5.82 21.34
N TYR A 52 4.43 6.97 21.96
CA TYR A 52 5.29 8.17 21.94
C TYR A 52 6.21 8.29 23.17
N ASP A 53 6.08 7.41 24.17
CA ASP A 53 6.94 7.40 25.35
C ASP A 53 8.28 6.71 25.02
N THR A 54 9.29 7.51 24.72
CA THR A 54 10.64 7.05 24.34
C THR A 54 11.40 6.38 25.47
N SER A 55 10.89 6.43 26.71
CA SER A 55 11.50 5.74 27.86
C SER A 55 11.17 4.24 27.90
N ILE A 56 10.15 3.80 27.16
CA ILE A 56 9.75 2.39 27.12
C ILE A 56 10.71 1.62 26.21
N VAL A 57 11.43 0.67 26.80
CA VAL A 57 12.39 -0.20 26.11
C VAL A 57 11.93 -1.65 26.23
N GLY A 58 11.21 -2.15 25.24
CA GLY A 58 10.68 -3.51 25.24
C GLY A 58 9.21 -3.62 25.68
N ALA A 59 8.70 -4.84 25.74
CA ALA A 59 7.31 -5.09 26.11
C ALA A 59 6.99 -4.54 27.51
N SER A 60 5.92 -3.76 27.62
CA SER A 60 5.59 -2.99 28.82
C SER A 60 4.26 -3.39 29.43
N GLU A 61 4.29 -3.89 30.66
CA GLU A 61 3.07 -4.12 31.45
C GLU A 61 2.28 -2.83 31.69
N LYS A 62 2.96 -1.69 31.78
CA LYS A 62 2.33 -0.37 31.91
C LYS A 62 1.52 -0.04 30.65
N ALA A 63 2.09 -0.29 29.47
CA ALA A 63 1.38 -0.11 28.20
C ALA A 63 0.16 -1.02 28.11
N GLU A 64 0.28 -2.31 28.47
CA GLU A 64 -0.86 -3.25 28.46
C GLU A 64 -1.98 -2.81 29.43
N LYS A 65 -1.63 -2.36 30.63
CA LYS A 65 -2.61 -1.83 31.61
C LYS A 65 -3.35 -0.60 31.08
N GLU A 66 -2.63 0.34 30.47
CA GLU A 66 -3.24 1.53 29.86
C GLU A 66 -4.08 1.16 28.64
N PHE A 67 -3.64 0.20 27.82
CA PHE A 67 -4.42 -0.28 26.68
C PHE A 67 -5.76 -0.87 27.13
N LYS A 68 -5.75 -1.76 28.12
CA LYS A 68 -6.97 -2.35 28.69
C LYS A 68 -7.92 -1.30 29.27
N LYS A 69 -7.39 -0.26 29.92
CA LYS A 69 -8.20 0.81 30.53
C LYS A 69 -8.80 1.75 29.48
N GLN A 70 -8.00 2.13 28.50
CA GLN A 70 -8.39 3.15 27.52
C GLN A 70 -9.19 2.57 26.36
N TYR A 71 -8.89 1.35 25.90
CA TYR A 71 -9.53 0.70 24.74
C TYR A 71 -10.03 -0.72 25.09
N PRO A 72 -10.91 -0.87 26.10
CA PRO A 72 -11.37 -2.18 26.53
C PRO A 72 -12.03 -3.01 25.42
N ALA A 73 -12.75 -2.42 24.48
CA ALA A 73 -13.38 -3.15 23.37
C ALA A 73 -12.33 -3.83 22.48
N VAL A 74 -11.30 -3.08 22.08
CA VAL A 74 -10.19 -3.58 21.25
C VAL A 74 -9.38 -4.62 22.01
N TYR A 75 -9.04 -4.32 23.28
CA TYR A 75 -8.27 -5.23 24.12
C TYR A 75 -8.98 -6.58 24.29
N ASN A 76 -10.28 -6.56 24.61
CA ASN A 76 -11.08 -7.77 24.77
C ASN A 76 -11.21 -8.55 23.46
N HIS A 77 -11.38 -7.87 22.33
CA HIS A 77 -11.39 -8.52 21.02
C HIS A 77 -10.07 -9.24 20.75
N LEU A 78 -8.92 -8.58 20.96
CA LEU A 78 -7.60 -9.18 20.76
C LEU A 78 -7.28 -10.30 21.76
N LEU A 79 -7.83 -10.23 22.97
CA LEU A 79 -7.62 -11.22 24.02
C LEU A 79 -8.08 -12.62 23.59
N ASN A 80 -9.13 -12.70 22.76
CA ASN A 80 -9.61 -13.96 22.16
C ASN A 80 -8.55 -14.65 21.28
N TYR A 81 -7.54 -13.92 20.83
CA TYR A 81 -6.45 -14.40 19.97
C TYR A 81 -5.08 -14.38 20.67
N LYS A 82 -5.04 -14.12 21.98
CA LYS A 82 -3.78 -13.90 22.72
C LYS A 82 -2.76 -15.02 22.56
N GLU A 83 -3.20 -16.28 22.55
CA GLU A 83 -2.31 -17.42 22.34
C GLU A 83 -1.63 -17.36 20.97
N GLN A 84 -2.40 -17.15 19.90
CA GLN A 84 -1.89 -17.08 18.53
C GLN A 84 -0.96 -15.87 18.36
N LEU A 85 -1.38 -14.71 18.87
CA LEU A 85 -0.63 -13.46 18.76
C LEU A 85 0.69 -13.50 19.52
N SER A 86 0.71 -14.09 20.72
CA SER A 86 1.93 -14.30 21.52
C SER A 86 2.93 -15.24 20.85
N ASN A 87 2.46 -16.16 20.01
CA ASN A 87 3.28 -17.18 19.38
C ASN A 87 3.84 -16.80 17.99
N ARG A 88 3.56 -15.60 17.47
CA ARG A 88 3.97 -15.16 16.11
C ARG A 88 5.48 -15.11 15.92
N ASN A 89 6.20 -14.38 16.77
CA ASN A 89 7.66 -14.32 16.75
C ASN A 89 8.22 -14.47 18.17
N LYS A 90 8.63 -15.70 18.51
CA LYS A 90 9.16 -16.05 19.84
C LYS A 90 10.42 -15.28 20.25
N ALA A 91 11.15 -14.70 19.30
CA ALA A 91 12.36 -13.93 19.57
C ALA A 91 12.08 -12.45 19.89
N GLU A 92 10.88 -11.93 19.60
CA GLU A 92 10.57 -10.50 19.73
C GLU A 92 9.27 -10.23 20.49
N THR A 93 8.22 -11.01 20.27
CA THR A 93 6.90 -10.82 20.88
C THR A 93 6.98 -11.08 22.39
N GLY A 94 6.51 -10.12 23.20
CA GLY A 94 6.65 -10.15 24.66
C GLY A 94 8.05 -9.78 25.18
N ILE A 95 8.99 -9.47 24.28
CA ILE A 95 10.36 -9.05 24.62
C ILE A 95 10.58 -7.60 24.15
N ARG A 96 10.44 -7.36 22.84
CA ARG A 96 10.62 -6.04 22.20
C ARG A 96 9.35 -5.20 22.18
N TYR A 97 8.19 -5.86 22.12
CA TYR A 97 6.86 -5.24 22.05
C TYR A 97 5.80 -6.19 22.60
N GLU A 98 4.65 -5.64 22.97
CA GLU A 98 3.56 -6.38 23.59
C GLU A 98 2.89 -7.36 22.61
N TRP A 99 2.31 -8.44 23.14
CA TRP A 99 1.73 -9.53 22.33
C TRP A 99 0.71 -9.06 21.29
N TYR A 100 0.00 -7.96 21.56
CA TYR A 100 -1.03 -7.37 20.72
C TYR A 100 -0.51 -6.46 19.61
N ALA A 101 0.74 -5.98 19.68
CA ALA A 101 1.27 -5.00 18.74
C ALA A 101 1.62 -5.65 17.39
N LEU A 102 1.65 -4.84 16.33
CA LEU A 102 2.21 -5.24 15.03
C LEU A 102 3.72 -5.45 15.15
N GLN A 103 4.27 -6.44 14.45
CA GLN A 103 5.66 -6.88 14.64
C GLN A 103 6.71 -5.80 14.33
N ARG A 104 6.45 -4.83 13.44
CA ARG A 104 7.41 -3.76 13.15
C ARG A 104 6.84 -2.40 13.49
N TRP A 105 7.57 -1.66 14.32
CA TRP A 105 7.38 -0.22 14.44
C TRP A 105 7.85 0.45 13.16
N GLY A 106 6.92 0.99 12.37
CA GLY A 106 7.21 1.69 11.11
C GLY A 106 7.81 3.09 11.31
N ALA A 107 8.64 3.30 12.34
CA ALA A 107 9.13 4.58 12.84
C ALA A 107 9.43 5.66 11.79
N ASN A 108 10.03 5.24 10.66
CA ASN A 108 10.56 6.16 9.65
C ASN A 108 9.65 6.35 8.43
N TYR A 109 8.57 5.57 8.29
CA TYR A 109 7.74 5.60 7.08
C TYR A 109 6.26 5.27 7.30
N TRP A 110 5.82 5.05 8.54
CA TRP A 110 4.42 4.71 8.82
C TRP A 110 3.44 5.82 8.39
N GLU A 111 3.88 7.07 8.44
CA GLU A 111 3.12 8.23 7.96
C GLU A 111 2.85 8.18 6.44
N ASP A 112 3.71 7.54 5.67
CA ASP A 112 3.53 7.42 4.22
C ASP A 112 2.35 6.52 3.85
N PHE A 113 1.90 5.64 4.76
CA PHE A 113 0.66 4.88 4.55
C PHE A 113 -0.58 5.78 4.56
N TYR A 114 -0.52 6.97 5.17
CA TYR A 114 -1.62 7.92 5.18
C TYR A 114 -1.70 8.76 3.92
N LYS A 115 -0.61 8.87 3.15
CA LYS A 115 -0.56 9.65 1.91
C LYS A 115 -1.20 8.89 0.75
N GLN A 116 -1.65 9.62 -0.28
CA GLN A 116 -2.00 9.04 -1.56
C GLN A 116 -0.77 8.34 -2.15
N LYS A 117 -0.94 7.16 -2.72
CA LYS A 117 0.17 6.30 -3.11
C LYS A 117 -0.13 5.51 -4.37
N ILE A 118 0.92 5.10 -5.08
CA ILE A 118 0.83 4.07 -6.11
C ILE A 118 1.35 2.77 -5.51
N ALA A 119 0.60 1.68 -5.63
CA ALA A 119 1.06 0.36 -5.18
C ALA A 119 0.93 -0.72 -6.25
N TRP A 120 1.77 -1.76 -6.12
CA TRP A 120 1.80 -2.93 -7.01
C TRP A 120 2.30 -4.17 -6.28
N ASN A 121 2.01 -5.34 -6.87
CA ASN A 121 2.50 -6.62 -6.37
C ASN A 121 3.99 -6.79 -6.64
N ARG A 122 4.75 -7.16 -5.59
CA ARG A 122 6.18 -7.49 -5.72
C ARG A 122 6.41 -8.61 -6.73
N ILE A 123 5.56 -9.64 -6.69
CA ILE A 123 5.61 -10.81 -7.59
C ILE A 123 4.31 -10.87 -8.39
N ALA A 124 4.39 -10.76 -9.71
CA ALA A 124 3.25 -10.87 -10.63
C ALA A 124 3.76 -11.12 -12.05
N SER A 125 3.01 -11.89 -12.85
CA SER A 125 3.32 -12.13 -14.27
C SER A 125 3.18 -10.86 -15.12
N VAL A 126 2.22 -10.00 -14.77
CA VAL A 126 2.04 -8.68 -15.36
C VAL A 126 1.98 -7.67 -14.22
N LYS A 127 2.76 -6.59 -14.32
CA LYS A 127 2.72 -5.51 -13.34
C LYS A 127 1.51 -4.63 -13.57
N GLN A 128 0.72 -4.49 -12.52
CA GLN A 128 -0.41 -3.58 -12.46
C GLN A 128 -0.17 -2.61 -11.31
N PHE A 129 -0.35 -1.33 -11.60
CA PHE A 129 -0.15 -0.26 -10.63
C PHE A 129 -1.50 0.39 -10.34
N ALA A 130 -1.88 0.42 -9.08
CA ALA A 130 -3.09 1.09 -8.63
C ALA A 130 -2.77 2.42 -7.98
N LEU A 131 -3.52 3.47 -8.33
CA LEU A 131 -3.58 4.66 -7.50
C LEU A 131 -4.49 4.35 -6.31
N ILE A 132 -3.97 4.52 -5.10
CA ILE A 132 -4.63 4.23 -3.83
C ILE A 132 -4.83 5.54 -3.08
N ASP A 133 -6.05 5.71 -2.57
CA ASP A 133 -6.44 6.88 -1.81
C ASP A 133 -5.71 6.99 -0.46
N GLU A 134 -5.78 8.18 0.12
CA GLU A 134 -5.22 8.47 1.44
C GLU A 134 -5.81 7.56 2.52
N GLY A 135 -5.00 7.22 3.51
CA GLY A 135 -5.42 6.39 4.65
C GLY A 135 -5.64 4.90 4.39
N ILE A 136 -5.52 4.41 3.14
CA ILE A 136 -5.65 2.98 2.82
C ILE A 136 -4.30 2.27 2.90
N PHE A 137 -4.23 1.23 3.72
CA PHE A 137 -3.04 0.41 3.95
C PHE A 137 -2.94 -0.72 2.92
N ILE A 138 -1.77 -1.32 2.81
CA ILE A 138 -1.50 -2.45 1.92
C ILE A 138 -0.74 -3.55 2.65
N GLN A 139 -0.80 -4.77 2.13
CA GLN A 139 0.01 -5.89 2.64
C GLN A 139 1.50 -5.72 2.37
N ASP A 140 2.33 -6.40 3.17
CA ASP A 140 3.79 -6.42 3.06
C ASP A 140 4.32 -7.08 1.78
N SER A 141 3.50 -7.92 1.13
CA SER A 141 3.79 -8.56 -0.16
C SER A 141 3.80 -7.59 -1.35
N MET A 142 3.54 -6.31 -1.10
CA MET A 142 3.40 -5.26 -2.09
C MET A 142 4.44 -4.16 -1.89
N HIS A 143 4.63 -3.36 -2.93
CA HIS A 143 5.43 -2.15 -2.87
C HIS A 143 4.52 -0.94 -3.10
N PHE A 144 4.94 0.21 -2.57
CA PHE A 144 4.31 1.49 -2.89
C PHE A 144 5.32 2.62 -2.91
N PHE A 145 4.93 3.72 -3.54
CA PHE A 145 5.58 5.01 -3.37
C PHE A 145 4.53 6.13 -3.33
N THR A 146 4.90 7.24 -2.70
CA THR A 146 4.13 8.49 -2.62
C THR A 146 4.86 9.59 -3.38
N GLY A 147 4.19 10.68 -3.74
CA GLY A 147 4.86 11.82 -4.38
C GLY A 147 3.89 12.69 -5.18
N ASN A 148 4.46 13.44 -6.13
CA ASN A 148 3.69 14.32 -7.02
C ASN A 148 3.32 13.60 -8.33
N HIS A 149 2.34 14.14 -9.05
CA HIS A 149 1.92 13.65 -10.37
C HIS A 149 1.50 12.17 -10.39
N LEU A 150 0.94 11.65 -9.29
CA LEU A 150 0.60 10.23 -9.16
C LEU A 150 -0.38 9.74 -10.23
N HIS A 151 -1.36 10.55 -10.64
CA HIS A 151 -2.26 10.17 -11.74
C HIS A 151 -1.49 9.98 -13.06
N TYR A 152 -0.60 10.91 -13.40
CA TYR A 152 0.25 10.81 -14.58
C TYR A 152 1.18 9.60 -14.53
N LEU A 153 1.86 9.38 -13.39
CA LEU A 153 2.74 8.23 -13.19
C LEU A 153 1.96 6.90 -13.28
N THR A 154 0.76 6.84 -12.69
CA THR A 154 -0.11 5.65 -12.79
C THR A 154 -0.49 5.37 -14.25
N ALA A 155 -0.76 6.42 -15.04
CA ALA A 155 -1.06 6.27 -16.46
C ALA A 155 0.12 5.68 -17.23
N ILE A 156 1.32 6.23 -16.99
CA ILE A 156 2.56 5.81 -17.64
C ILE A 156 2.91 4.37 -17.28
N LEU A 157 2.95 4.03 -15.99
CA LEU A 157 3.36 2.71 -15.52
C LEU A 157 2.43 1.58 -16.00
N ASN A 158 1.15 1.89 -16.28
CA ASN A 158 0.18 0.95 -16.84
C ASN A 158 -0.01 1.07 -18.36
N SER A 159 0.81 1.87 -19.05
CA SER A 159 0.77 1.98 -20.51
C SER A 159 1.37 0.75 -21.19
N LYS A 160 1.01 0.53 -22.45
CA LYS A 160 1.59 -0.55 -23.27
C LYS A 160 3.12 -0.46 -23.33
N LEU A 161 3.65 0.74 -23.58
CA LEU A 161 5.09 0.98 -23.65
C LEU A 161 5.81 0.54 -22.37
N PHE A 162 5.30 0.93 -21.20
CA PHE A 162 5.93 0.59 -19.93
C PHE A 162 5.68 -0.85 -19.50
N SER A 163 4.53 -1.43 -19.84
CA SER A 163 4.31 -2.86 -19.63
C SER A 163 5.32 -3.68 -20.45
N TRP A 164 5.58 -3.28 -21.70
CA TRP A 164 6.57 -3.93 -22.56
C TRP A 164 7.98 -3.75 -22.02
N LEU A 165 8.35 -2.52 -21.65
CA LEU A 165 9.66 -2.22 -21.06
C LEU A 165 9.90 -3.00 -19.76
N LEU A 166 8.91 -3.06 -18.88
CA LEU A 166 9.01 -3.81 -17.62
C LEU A 166 9.20 -5.29 -17.88
N ASN A 167 8.49 -5.89 -18.85
CA ASN A 167 8.70 -7.29 -19.24
C ASN A 167 10.15 -7.54 -19.71
N LEU A 168 10.74 -6.60 -20.45
CA LEU A 168 12.14 -6.70 -20.88
C LEU A 168 13.14 -6.58 -19.71
N ILE A 169 12.93 -5.64 -18.80
CA ILE A 169 13.81 -5.42 -17.62
C ILE A 169 13.79 -6.63 -16.67
N VAL A 170 12.61 -7.24 -16.54
CA VAL A 170 12.33 -8.34 -15.63
C VAL A 170 12.84 -9.68 -16.16
N GLY A 171 12.78 -9.89 -17.48
CA GLY A 171 13.14 -11.16 -18.13
C GLY A 171 12.20 -12.32 -17.77
N GLU A 172 12.49 -13.51 -18.30
CA GLU A 172 11.77 -14.76 -18.02
C GLU A 172 12.18 -15.43 -16.69
N ALA A 173 12.63 -14.66 -15.69
CA ALA A 173 13.12 -15.23 -14.44
C ALA A 173 12.00 -16.02 -13.73
N ALA A 174 12.14 -17.36 -13.74
CA ALA A 174 11.22 -18.31 -13.14
C ALA A 174 10.98 -17.98 -11.67
N GLY A 175 9.81 -17.40 -11.38
CA GLY A 175 9.40 -17.02 -10.02
C GLY A 175 8.93 -15.57 -9.86
N GLY A 176 9.00 -14.74 -10.89
CA GLY A 176 8.36 -13.41 -10.88
C GLY A 176 8.96 -12.42 -9.88
N ASN A 177 10.23 -12.60 -9.51
CA ASN A 177 10.96 -11.81 -8.50
C ASN A 177 11.33 -10.38 -8.98
N ALA A 178 10.57 -9.87 -9.94
CA ALA A 178 11.05 -8.93 -10.92
C ALA A 178 10.03 -7.80 -11.01
N GLY A 179 10.45 -6.62 -10.56
CA GLY A 179 9.58 -5.58 -10.00
C GLY A 179 9.90 -5.21 -8.56
N ASN A 180 11.09 -5.59 -8.07
CA ASN A 180 11.69 -4.96 -6.90
C ASN A 180 11.64 -3.43 -7.10
N SER A 181 11.45 -2.68 -6.01
CA SER A 181 11.31 -1.22 -6.05
C SER A 181 12.40 -0.51 -6.86
N ASP A 182 13.60 -1.10 -6.94
CA ASP A 182 14.72 -0.59 -7.72
C ASP A 182 14.45 -0.53 -9.22
N ASN A 183 13.74 -1.51 -9.80
CA ASN A 183 13.42 -1.49 -11.23
C ASN A 183 12.50 -0.33 -11.58
N ILE A 184 11.51 -0.06 -10.72
CA ILE A 184 10.58 1.06 -10.89
C ILE A 184 11.29 2.40 -10.65
N ARG A 185 12.14 2.47 -9.63
CA ARG A 185 12.91 3.66 -9.27
C ARG A 185 13.85 4.14 -10.40
N ASN A 186 14.38 3.21 -11.21
CA ASN A 186 15.35 3.52 -12.26
C ASN A 186 14.71 3.87 -13.62
N LEU A 187 13.39 3.77 -13.75
CA LEU A 187 12.66 4.11 -14.98
C LEU A 187 12.90 5.58 -15.37
N LYS A 188 13.04 5.83 -16.67
CA LYS A 188 13.19 7.18 -17.22
C LYS A 188 11.83 7.68 -17.72
N ILE A 189 11.20 8.51 -16.89
CA ILE A 189 9.89 9.12 -17.17
C ILE A 189 10.07 10.62 -17.37
N PRO A 190 9.73 11.20 -18.54
CA PRO A 190 9.70 12.64 -18.73
C PRO A 190 8.75 13.30 -17.75
N TYR A 191 9.18 14.43 -17.19
CA TYR A 191 8.30 15.27 -16.39
C TYR A 191 7.10 15.73 -17.22
N PRO A 192 5.88 15.66 -16.67
CA PRO A 192 4.72 16.14 -17.38
C PRO A 192 4.75 17.67 -17.48
N ASN A 193 4.30 18.21 -18.62
CA ASN A 193 3.81 19.58 -18.66
C ASN A 193 2.32 19.60 -18.27
N VAL A 194 1.84 20.76 -17.82
CA VAL A 194 0.46 20.95 -17.33
C VAL A 194 -0.61 20.52 -18.34
N LYS A 195 -0.36 20.72 -19.64
CA LYS A 195 -1.32 20.35 -20.70
C LYS A 195 -1.43 18.84 -20.83
N LEU A 196 -0.30 18.15 -20.93
CA LEU A 196 -0.23 16.69 -21.07
C LEU A 196 -0.83 15.99 -19.87
N GLU A 197 -0.50 16.44 -18.66
CA GLU A 197 -1.04 15.85 -17.43
C GLU A 197 -2.57 15.95 -17.36
N LYS A 198 -3.12 17.13 -17.67
CA LYS A 198 -4.58 17.32 -17.73
C LYS A 198 -5.24 16.42 -18.77
N GLU A 199 -4.61 16.24 -19.93
CA GLU A 199 -5.13 15.37 -20.99
C GLU A 199 -5.12 13.89 -20.58
N ILE A 200 -4.04 13.44 -19.95
CA ILE A 200 -3.93 12.08 -19.41
C ILE A 200 -4.95 11.83 -18.30
N ILE A 201 -5.10 12.76 -17.35
CA ILE A 201 -6.09 12.64 -16.26
C ILE A 201 -7.50 12.55 -16.83
N LYS A 202 -7.84 13.40 -17.81
CA LYS A 202 -9.13 13.33 -18.51
C LYS A 202 -9.36 11.94 -19.10
N HIS A 203 -8.38 11.40 -19.82
CA HIS A 203 -8.53 10.07 -20.44
C HIS A 203 -8.51 8.92 -19.43
N LEU A 204 -7.88 9.07 -18.27
CA LEU A 204 -7.99 8.10 -17.18
C LEU A 204 -9.43 8.03 -16.65
N ASN A 205 -10.05 9.20 -16.41
CA ASN A 205 -11.42 9.30 -15.95
C ASN A 205 -12.42 8.74 -16.98
N ASP A 206 -12.18 9.03 -18.26
CA ASP A 206 -12.98 8.50 -19.38
C ASP A 206 -12.69 7.01 -19.69
N LYS A 207 -11.73 6.38 -18.99
CA LYS A 207 -11.20 5.03 -19.25
C LYS A 207 -10.74 4.83 -20.70
N ASN A 208 -10.25 5.89 -21.34
CA ASN A 208 -9.77 5.88 -22.72
C ASN A 208 -8.27 5.54 -22.80
N TYR A 209 -7.94 4.30 -22.43
CA TYR A 209 -6.55 3.84 -22.32
C TYR A 209 -5.81 3.88 -23.65
N LYS A 210 -6.50 3.65 -24.78
CA LYS A 210 -5.91 3.75 -26.12
C LYS A 210 -5.37 5.17 -26.40
N LYS A 211 -6.11 6.21 -26.00
CA LYS A 211 -5.61 7.59 -26.14
C LYS A 211 -4.42 7.87 -25.24
N ILE A 212 -4.42 7.33 -24.01
CA ILE A 212 -3.27 7.43 -23.10
C ILE A 212 -2.03 6.79 -23.74
N ASP A 213 -2.15 5.56 -24.26
CA ASP A 213 -1.06 4.86 -24.92
C ASP A 213 -0.52 5.70 -26.11
N ASN A 214 -1.40 6.24 -26.95
CA ASN A 214 -0.98 7.11 -28.07
C ASN A 214 -0.25 8.39 -27.62
N LEU A 215 -0.72 9.04 -26.55
CA LEU A 215 -0.07 10.22 -25.99
C LEU A 215 1.33 9.89 -25.46
N ILE A 216 1.49 8.71 -24.84
CA ILE A 216 2.76 8.24 -24.30
C ILE A 216 3.72 7.87 -25.44
N PHE A 217 3.26 7.15 -26.47
CA PHE A 217 4.10 6.89 -27.65
C PHE A 217 4.60 8.19 -28.30
N LYS A 218 3.70 9.19 -28.44
CA LYS A 218 4.07 10.51 -28.95
C LYS A 218 5.05 11.24 -28.04
N LEU A 219 4.91 11.13 -26.72
CA LEU A 219 5.83 11.73 -25.73
C LEU A 219 7.27 11.22 -25.93
N TYR A 220 7.43 9.94 -26.24
CA TYR A 220 8.72 9.30 -26.49
C TYR A 220 9.13 9.27 -27.97
N GLN A 221 8.35 9.91 -28.86
CA GLN A 221 8.62 10.02 -30.29
C GLN A 221 8.71 8.66 -31.01
N PHE A 222 7.93 7.67 -30.58
CA PHE A 222 7.85 6.37 -31.25
C PHE A 222 7.22 6.50 -32.64
N THR A 223 7.79 5.77 -33.60
CA THR A 223 7.26 5.62 -34.96
C THR A 223 6.16 4.57 -35.03
N ASP A 224 5.33 4.60 -36.08
CA ASP A 224 4.28 3.59 -36.29
C ASP A 224 4.85 2.16 -36.37
N PHE A 225 6.06 2.00 -36.93
CA PHE A 225 6.76 0.72 -36.97
C PHE A 225 7.09 0.22 -35.56
N GLU A 226 7.73 1.04 -34.72
CA GLU A 226 8.08 0.64 -33.35
C GLU A 226 6.84 0.37 -32.49
N ILE A 227 5.77 1.16 -32.66
CA ILE A 227 4.48 0.90 -32.00
C ILE A 227 3.95 -0.47 -32.42
N SER A 228 4.04 -0.81 -33.71
CA SER A 228 3.60 -2.11 -34.21
C SER A 228 4.39 -3.29 -33.64
N GLU A 229 5.69 -3.11 -33.37
CA GLU A 229 6.52 -4.14 -32.72
C GLU A 229 6.13 -4.34 -31.24
N ILE A 230 5.82 -3.26 -30.52
CA ILE A 230 5.31 -3.33 -29.15
C ILE A 230 3.94 -4.03 -29.12
N ASP A 231 3.04 -3.66 -30.03
CA ASP A 231 1.69 -4.23 -30.09
C ASP A 231 1.67 -5.73 -30.40
N ARG A 232 2.68 -6.27 -31.09
CA ARG A 232 2.83 -7.72 -31.31
C ARG A 232 3.19 -8.51 -30.06
N THR A 233 3.62 -7.85 -28.98
CA THR A 233 4.04 -8.50 -27.73
C THR A 233 2.87 -8.77 -26.79
N PHE A 234 1.68 -8.22 -27.07
CA PHE A 234 0.47 -8.33 -26.25
C PHE A 234 -0.68 -9.03 -26.99
#